data_AF-A9GM62-F1
#
_entry.id   AF-A9GM62-F1
#
_cell.length_a   1.000
_cell.length_b   1.000
_cell.length_c   1.000
_cell.angle_alpha   90.00
_cell.angle_beta   90.00
_cell.angle_gamma   90.00
#
_symmetry.space_group_name_H-M   'P 1'
#
loop_
_entity.id
_entity.type
_entity.pdbx_description
1 polymer ?
#
loop_
_entity_poly.entity_id
_entity_poly.type
_entity_poly.pdbx_seq_one_letter_code
_entity_poly.pdbx_strand_id
1 'polypeptide(L)'
;MDQQNGSSQPSMPILCAAALFEPTLPAAWGPTLDLLADIEELQDATKGSREEREARGRDLRERLMRGIDALSEPTPDEFHAASASFRAWFTEAVLLWLRFAGSSSAPLIDTVASRPLLDFPLDLPEGSEGIPIVRRALREALGWDEAELAQVEAAMDHMTSNLAVKHRITKAIASQLAAKGGASPAACAELMSAIYGPLPWRPGDVDLLMTSTAIFLCLRASAPPGAAGSGEAPRLEVPGWDERPEEERRAISAFIARCDDTNTAATARFPAFGYFDRAAIDPALARSLADAASVPTEVVTQTLATMVMVLRTPEVEDYVVHDAWGHAWQEALAEFEWEYAVLPRLEEPLALDTVFPGAVGPGIASAFVERGGRTELDEAALRRFAEADVRARLQVAASNGIAEMLADFMESKYAWHRPSLKLPDASLLPITGLKLDLTVGDVRRQVARWSAPYRALAEDAGARARLVDALSPRVPAAGLKEAVDQAGALLWRELATAFDDTLRPVAAKGGGIRASACRRMVLQLAQVAAVLERTLAASCADGPRSGSRRGPRTEPAWRDPALCVDLLLVTIARFYEHERQRNFWHLDQVLSTGFVEACGRLRAAMANAESP
;
A
#
# COMPACT_ATOMS: atom_id res chain seq x y z
N MET A 1 -4.62 22.01 54.50
CA MET A 1 -5.26 20.88 53.78
C MET A 1 -5.28 21.31 52.32
N ASP A 2 -4.10 21.27 51.70
CA ASP A 2 -3.90 21.75 50.34
C ASP A 2 -4.06 20.56 49.41
N GLN A 3 -5.25 20.43 48.82
CA GLN A 3 -5.48 19.50 47.72
C GLN A 3 -4.65 19.99 46.53
N GLN A 4 -3.51 19.35 46.31
CA GLN A 4 -2.79 19.41 45.04
C GLN A 4 -3.70 18.84 43.95
N ASN A 5 -4.43 19.72 43.27
CA ASN A 5 -4.98 19.46 41.95
C ASN A 5 -3.79 19.31 40.98
N GLY A 6 -3.12 18.15 41.04
CA GLY A 6 -2.24 17.72 39.99
C GLY A 6 -3.09 17.46 38.76
N SER A 7 -3.20 18.43 37.86
CA SER A 7 -3.70 18.17 36.52
C SER A 7 -2.75 17.14 35.90
N SER A 8 -3.13 15.87 35.92
CA SER A 8 -2.45 14.82 35.19
C SER A 8 -2.51 15.25 33.73
N GLN A 9 -1.38 15.73 33.20
CA GLN A 9 -1.27 15.93 31.75
C GLN A 9 -1.67 14.60 31.09
N PRO A 10 -2.54 14.62 30.08
CA PRO A 10 -2.93 13.41 29.38
C PRO A 10 -1.66 12.70 28.91
N SER A 11 -1.53 11.42 29.25
CA SER A 11 -0.38 10.63 28.83
C SER A 11 -0.36 10.60 27.30
N MET A 12 0.75 11.07 26.70
CA MET A 12 0.91 11.01 25.25
C MET A 12 0.77 9.55 24.76
N PRO A 13 0.09 9.31 23.62
CA PRO A 13 0.01 7.98 23.04
C PRO A 13 1.42 7.43 22.78
N ILE A 14 1.63 6.16 23.11
CA ILE A 14 2.91 5.47 23.01
C ILE A 14 3.24 5.26 21.53
N LEU A 15 2.28 4.91 20.68
CA LEU A 15 2.56 4.61 19.28
C LEU A 15 2.66 5.85 18.39
N CYS A 16 2.47 7.07 18.90
CA CYS A 16 2.48 8.27 18.07
C CYS A 16 3.85 8.61 17.46
N ALA A 17 3.82 9.43 16.40
CA ALA A 17 5.03 9.93 15.74
C ALA A 17 5.99 10.61 16.73
N ALA A 18 5.50 11.41 17.68
CA ALA A 18 6.36 12.10 18.64
C ALA A 18 7.20 11.13 19.48
N ALA A 19 6.68 9.93 19.75
CA ALA A 19 7.33 8.90 20.55
C ALA A 19 8.26 7.98 19.74
N LEU A 20 8.47 8.22 18.44
CA LEU A 20 9.26 7.33 17.57
C LEU A 20 10.67 7.04 18.12
N PHE A 21 11.33 8.05 18.70
CA PHE A 21 12.68 7.96 19.24
C PHE A 21 12.72 7.71 20.76
N GLU A 22 11.56 7.55 21.41
CA GLU A 22 11.52 7.17 22.82
C GLU A 22 12.08 5.76 22.98
N PRO A 23 13.05 5.55 23.90
CA PRO A 23 13.86 4.32 23.92
C PRO A 23 13.11 3.11 24.48
N THR A 24 11.91 3.32 25.06
CA THR A 24 11.16 2.27 25.74
C THR A 24 9.70 2.20 25.34
N LEU A 25 9.15 0.99 25.41
CA LEU A 25 7.73 0.64 25.39
C LEU A 25 7.33 0.10 26.78
N PRO A 26 6.07 0.27 27.22
CA PRO A 26 5.62 -0.34 28.46
C PRO A 26 5.70 -1.87 28.42
N ALA A 27 5.98 -2.49 29.58
CA ALA A 27 6.12 -3.94 29.68
C ALA A 27 4.85 -4.71 29.27
N ALA A 28 3.67 -4.08 29.35
CA ALA A 28 2.40 -4.67 28.94
C ALA A 28 2.34 -5.07 27.46
N TRP A 29 3.18 -4.48 26.60
CA TRP A 29 3.25 -4.80 25.17
C TRP A 29 4.07 -6.08 24.87
N GLY A 30 4.79 -6.62 25.85
CA GLY A 30 5.68 -7.77 25.68
C GLY A 30 4.98 -9.02 25.13
N PRO A 31 3.88 -9.48 25.75
CA PRO A 31 3.14 -10.65 25.27
C PRO A 31 2.66 -10.53 23.82
N THR A 32 2.24 -9.33 23.40
CA THR A 32 1.80 -9.05 22.02
C THR A 32 2.96 -9.16 21.04
N LEU A 33 4.12 -8.57 21.38
CA LEU A 33 5.34 -8.69 20.58
C LEU A 33 5.83 -10.14 20.46
N ASP A 34 5.70 -10.93 21.52
CA ASP A 34 6.01 -12.37 21.48
C ASP A 34 5.09 -13.13 20.51
N LEU A 35 3.78 -12.84 20.51
CA LEU A 35 2.85 -13.45 19.56
C LEU A 35 3.16 -13.06 18.11
N LEU A 36 3.48 -11.79 17.86
CA LEU A 36 3.82 -11.30 16.52
C LEU A 36 5.11 -11.93 15.99
N ALA A 37 6.11 -12.10 16.86
CA ALA A 37 7.34 -12.81 16.50
C ALA A 37 7.09 -14.31 16.27
N ASP A 38 6.19 -14.95 17.02
CA ASP A 38 5.77 -16.33 16.75
C ASP A 38 5.03 -16.47 15.41
N ILE A 39 4.23 -15.46 15.03
CA ILE A 39 3.52 -15.40 13.74
C ILE A 39 4.49 -15.26 12.58
N GLU A 40 5.48 -14.36 12.69
CA GLU A 40 6.54 -14.21 11.69
C GLU A 40 7.28 -15.53 11.45
N GLU A 41 7.62 -16.22 12.53
CA GLU A 41 8.33 -17.49 12.49
C GLU A 41 7.57 -18.60 11.75
N LEU A 42 6.27 -18.44 11.49
CA LEU A 42 5.52 -19.39 10.67
C LEU A 42 6.07 -19.46 9.23
N GLN A 43 6.66 -18.38 8.71
CA GLN A 43 7.21 -18.37 7.35
C GLN A 43 8.44 -19.29 7.19
N ASP A 44 9.05 -19.75 8.29
CA ASP A 44 10.13 -20.73 8.26
C ASP A 44 9.60 -22.15 7.93
N ALA A 45 9.84 -22.58 6.69
CA ALA A 45 9.43 -23.90 6.19
C ALA A 45 10.08 -25.07 6.94
N THR A 46 11.16 -24.84 7.70
CA THR A 46 11.79 -25.89 8.51
C THR A 46 10.98 -26.23 9.77
N LYS A 47 9.99 -25.39 10.14
CA LYS A 47 9.17 -25.54 11.35
C LYS A 47 7.90 -26.37 11.16
N GLY A 48 7.87 -27.24 10.17
CA GLY A 48 6.79 -28.20 9.93
C GLY A 48 6.08 -28.03 8.60
N SER A 49 5.10 -28.90 8.35
CA SER A 49 4.27 -28.84 7.15
C SER A 49 3.48 -27.52 7.07
N ARG A 50 3.02 -27.15 5.87
CA ARG A 50 2.18 -25.95 5.70
C ARG A 50 0.91 -26.04 6.56
N GLU A 51 0.27 -27.20 6.61
CA GLU A 51 -0.97 -27.41 7.38
C GLU A 51 -0.75 -27.22 8.89
N GLU A 52 0.33 -27.76 9.46
CA GLU A 52 0.69 -27.57 10.87
C GLU A 52 0.96 -26.10 11.19
N ARG A 53 1.68 -25.41 10.30
CA ARG A 53 2.00 -23.98 10.46
C ARG A 53 0.75 -23.11 10.34
N GLU A 54 -0.17 -23.41 9.42
CA GLU A 54 -1.47 -22.73 9.31
C GLU A 54 -2.34 -22.97 10.56
N ALA A 55 -2.36 -24.19 11.10
CA ALA A 55 -3.09 -24.50 12.33
C ALA A 55 -2.54 -23.72 13.53
N ARG A 56 -1.21 -23.67 13.69
CA ARG A 56 -0.54 -22.86 14.70
C ARG A 56 -0.82 -21.36 14.49
N GLY A 57 -0.80 -20.89 13.26
CA GLY A 57 -1.08 -19.50 12.93
C GLY A 57 -2.48 -19.06 13.36
N ARG A 58 -3.49 -19.91 13.17
CA ARG A 58 -4.85 -19.65 13.66
C ARG A 58 -4.91 -19.48 15.18
N ASP A 59 -4.24 -20.35 15.95
CA ASP A 59 -4.16 -20.23 17.43
C ASP A 59 -3.47 -18.94 17.87
N LEU A 60 -2.31 -18.64 17.28
CA LEU A 60 -1.53 -17.44 17.59
C LEU A 60 -2.34 -16.17 17.31
N ARG A 61 -3.02 -16.11 16.15
CA ARG A 61 -3.92 -15.01 15.79
C ARG A 61 -5.05 -14.87 16.80
N GLU A 62 -5.74 -15.96 17.17
CA GLU A 62 -6.84 -15.87 18.14
C GLU A 62 -6.37 -15.32 19.50
N ARG A 63 -5.20 -15.77 19.96
CA ARG A 63 -4.56 -15.25 21.18
C ARG A 63 -4.21 -13.77 21.06
N LEU A 64 -3.67 -13.35 19.91
CA LEU A 64 -3.36 -11.95 19.63
C LEU A 64 -4.61 -11.08 19.71
N MET A 65 -5.69 -11.47 19.00
CA MET A 65 -6.94 -10.72 18.95
C MET A 65 -7.63 -10.59 20.31
N ARG A 66 -7.49 -11.59 21.20
CA ARG A 66 -8.02 -11.50 22.58
C ARG A 66 -7.28 -10.50 23.47
N GLY A 67 -5.99 -10.28 23.22
CA GLY A 67 -5.13 -9.46 24.08
C GLY A 67 -5.00 -8.01 23.61
N ILE A 68 -5.11 -7.76 22.31
CA ILE A 68 -4.70 -6.49 21.71
C ILE A 68 -5.62 -5.31 22.05
N ASP A 69 -6.91 -5.54 22.29
CA ASP A 69 -7.86 -4.49 22.68
C ASP A 69 -7.52 -3.87 24.05
N ALA A 70 -6.84 -4.61 24.93
CA ALA A 70 -6.38 -4.08 26.21
C ALA A 70 -5.23 -3.06 26.07
N LEU A 71 -4.68 -2.91 24.86
CA LEU A 71 -3.58 -2.01 24.53
C LEU A 71 -4.04 -0.79 23.73
N SER A 72 -5.35 -0.63 23.50
CA SER A 72 -5.90 0.54 22.80
C SER A 72 -5.54 1.84 23.51
N GLU A 73 -5.09 2.82 22.72
CA GLU A 73 -4.74 4.14 23.23
C GLU A 73 -5.95 5.08 23.14
N PRO A 74 -6.02 6.14 23.96
CA PRO A 74 -7.09 7.13 23.88
C PRO A 74 -7.16 7.76 22.48
N THR A 75 -8.37 7.94 21.96
CA THR A 75 -8.62 8.64 20.69
C THR A 75 -8.48 10.16 20.88
N PRO A 76 -7.56 10.84 20.17
CA PRO A 76 -7.48 12.31 20.15
C PRO A 76 -8.81 12.97 19.78
N ASP A 77 -9.13 14.12 20.40
CA ASP A 77 -10.40 14.86 20.24
C ASP A 77 -10.70 15.20 18.76
N GLU A 78 -9.66 15.52 17.99
CA GLU A 78 -9.76 15.81 16.56
C GLU A 78 -10.14 14.60 15.70
N PHE A 79 -10.07 13.37 16.21
CA PHE A 79 -10.45 12.16 15.50
C PHE A 79 -11.86 11.65 15.85
N HIS A 80 -12.60 12.39 16.69
CA HIS A 80 -14.03 12.11 16.93
C HIS A 80 -14.90 12.72 15.85
N ALA A 81 -16.06 12.11 15.57
CA ALA A 81 -16.93 12.51 14.46
C ALA A 81 -17.52 13.94 14.60
N ALA A 82 -17.42 14.54 15.79
CA ALA A 82 -17.85 15.93 16.03
C ALA A 82 -16.80 16.97 15.59
N SER A 83 -15.54 16.58 15.40
CA SER A 83 -14.46 17.51 15.07
C SER A 83 -14.60 18.03 13.64
N ALA A 84 -14.19 19.29 13.40
CA ALA A 84 -14.23 19.88 12.06
C ALA A 84 -13.26 19.19 11.09
N SER A 85 -12.06 18.82 11.58
CA SER A 85 -11.06 18.10 10.78
C SER A 85 -11.59 16.73 10.37
N PHE A 86 -12.15 15.97 11.32
CA PHE A 86 -12.79 14.67 11.04
C PHE A 86 -13.87 14.80 9.97
N ARG A 87 -14.79 15.74 10.15
CA ARG A 87 -15.88 15.98 9.20
C ARG A 87 -15.35 16.21 7.79
N ALA A 88 -14.30 17.01 7.63
CA ALA A 88 -13.74 17.33 6.32
C ALA A 88 -13.21 16.07 5.60
N TRP A 89 -12.22 15.38 6.17
CA TRP A 89 -11.62 14.23 5.48
C TRP A 89 -12.56 13.02 5.39
N PHE A 90 -13.50 12.83 6.33
CA PHE A 90 -14.49 11.76 6.24
C PHE A 90 -15.52 12.03 5.13
N THR A 91 -15.86 13.30 4.88
CA THR A 91 -16.68 13.70 3.72
C THR A 91 -15.97 13.31 2.43
N GLU A 92 -14.68 13.62 2.32
CA GLU A 92 -13.85 13.21 1.18
C GLU A 92 -13.85 11.68 1.02
N ALA A 93 -13.68 10.92 2.12
CA ALA A 93 -13.72 9.46 2.07
C ALA A 93 -15.05 8.90 1.56
N VAL A 94 -16.20 9.45 2.00
CA VAL A 94 -17.51 9.03 1.49
C VAL A 94 -17.67 9.37 0.01
N LEU A 95 -17.23 10.56 -0.41
CA LEU A 95 -17.29 10.97 -1.83
C LEU A 95 -16.40 10.10 -2.73
N LEU A 96 -15.22 9.70 -2.26
CA LEU A 96 -14.37 8.71 -2.93
C LEU A 96 -15.03 7.32 -2.97
N TRP A 97 -15.68 6.89 -1.89
CA TRP A 97 -16.42 5.63 -1.84
C TRP A 97 -17.54 5.58 -2.89
N LEU A 98 -18.26 6.68 -3.12
CA LEU A 98 -19.26 6.79 -4.20
C LEU A 98 -18.67 6.58 -5.60
N ARG A 99 -17.35 6.78 -5.77
CA ARG A 99 -16.61 6.58 -7.02
C ARG A 99 -15.86 5.24 -7.05
N PHE A 100 -15.78 4.52 -5.93
CA PHE A 100 -14.98 3.32 -5.74
C PHE A 100 -15.26 2.27 -6.83
N ALA A 101 -16.52 1.88 -7.02
CA ALA A 101 -16.89 0.85 -8.00
C ALA A 101 -16.41 1.16 -9.43
N GLY A 102 -16.44 2.43 -9.84
CA GLY A 102 -15.95 2.86 -11.16
C GLY A 102 -14.42 3.01 -11.23
N SER A 103 -13.77 3.30 -10.10
CA SER A 103 -12.31 3.37 -9.98
C SER A 103 -11.62 2.02 -9.88
N SER A 104 -12.37 1.06 -9.36
CA SER A 104 -11.96 -0.31 -9.24
C SER A 104 -12.19 -1.05 -10.55
N SER A 105 -11.83 -2.32 -10.56
CA SER A 105 -11.66 -3.11 -11.77
C SER A 105 -12.96 -3.56 -12.46
N ALA A 106 -13.82 -2.61 -12.84
CA ALA A 106 -14.98 -2.89 -13.69
C ALA A 106 -14.51 -3.55 -15.00
N PRO A 107 -14.93 -4.80 -15.30
CA PRO A 107 -14.39 -5.57 -16.41
C PRO A 107 -14.82 -4.97 -17.75
N LEU A 108 -13.87 -4.78 -18.67
CA LEU A 108 -14.13 -4.37 -20.05
C LEU A 108 -13.91 -5.53 -21.03
N ILE A 109 -12.83 -6.29 -20.83
CA ILE A 109 -12.46 -7.43 -21.65
C ILE A 109 -11.89 -8.51 -20.74
N ASP A 110 -12.32 -9.75 -20.93
CA ASP A 110 -11.79 -10.89 -20.21
C ASP A 110 -11.73 -12.11 -21.14
N THR A 111 -10.55 -12.39 -21.68
CA THR A 111 -10.31 -13.60 -22.49
C THR A 111 -9.80 -14.78 -21.64
N VAL A 112 -9.52 -14.55 -20.35
CA VAL A 112 -9.07 -15.57 -19.39
C VAL A 112 -10.27 -16.23 -18.69
N ALA A 113 -11.42 -15.57 -18.69
CA ALA A 113 -12.63 -15.92 -17.96
C ALA A 113 -12.41 -15.94 -16.43
N SER A 114 -11.78 -14.88 -15.92
CA SER A 114 -11.51 -14.67 -14.50
C SER A 114 -12.80 -14.56 -13.70
N ARG A 115 -13.10 -15.60 -12.92
CA ARG A 115 -14.24 -15.57 -11.99
C ARG A 115 -14.05 -14.53 -10.87
N PRO A 116 -12.86 -14.41 -10.24
CA PRO A 116 -12.68 -13.42 -9.18
C PRO A 116 -12.95 -11.97 -9.61
N LEU A 117 -12.67 -11.63 -10.86
CA LEU A 117 -12.97 -10.29 -11.39
C LEU A 117 -14.49 -10.03 -11.42
N LEU A 118 -15.26 -10.99 -11.93
CA LEU A 118 -16.71 -10.86 -12.15
C LEU A 118 -17.52 -11.01 -10.86
N ASP A 119 -17.10 -11.89 -9.97
CA ASP A 119 -17.87 -12.28 -8.77
C ASP A 119 -17.58 -11.41 -7.54
N PHE A 120 -16.74 -10.38 -7.68
CA PHE A 120 -16.28 -9.54 -6.57
C PHE A 120 -17.46 -8.81 -5.88
N PRO A 121 -17.58 -8.89 -4.54
CA PRO A 121 -18.72 -8.33 -3.81
C PRO A 121 -18.54 -6.82 -3.55
N LEU A 122 -19.04 -5.98 -4.44
CA LEU A 122 -19.10 -4.53 -4.21
C LEU A 122 -20.15 -4.16 -3.15
N ASP A 123 -19.79 -3.30 -2.19
CA ASP A 123 -20.75 -2.84 -1.16
C ASP A 123 -21.72 -1.79 -1.72
N LEU A 124 -21.25 -0.98 -2.67
CA LEU A 124 -22.00 0.03 -3.40
C LEU A 124 -21.66 -0.03 -4.90
N PRO A 125 -22.41 -0.80 -5.71
CA PRO A 125 -22.16 -0.93 -7.14
C PRO A 125 -22.35 0.39 -7.91
N GLU A 126 -21.68 0.50 -9.06
CA GLU A 126 -21.87 1.62 -9.98
C GLU A 126 -23.34 1.67 -10.47
N GLY A 127 -23.92 2.87 -10.50
CA GLY A 127 -25.33 3.07 -10.88
C GLY A 127 -26.35 2.62 -9.83
N SER A 128 -25.92 2.19 -8.63
CA SER A 128 -26.81 1.86 -7.51
C SER A 128 -27.70 3.05 -7.11
N GLU A 129 -28.96 2.79 -6.76
CA GLU A 129 -29.86 3.78 -6.14
C GLU A 129 -29.32 4.34 -4.82
N GLY A 130 -28.41 3.61 -4.17
CA GLY A 130 -27.75 4.05 -2.94
C GLY A 130 -26.86 5.28 -3.13
N ILE A 131 -26.33 5.53 -4.33
CA ILE A 131 -25.42 6.67 -4.59
C ILE A 131 -26.10 8.02 -4.27
N PRO A 132 -27.25 8.38 -4.88
CA PRO A 132 -27.93 9.62 -4.55
C PRO A 132 -28.44 9.68 -3.10
N ILE A 133 -28.79 8.55 -2.49
CA ILE A 133 -29.25 8.47 -1.09
C ILE A 133 -28.09 8.80 -0.14
N VAL A 134 -26.96 8.12 -0.27
CA VAL A 134 -25.75 8.34 0.55
C VAL A 134 -25.26 9.78 0.38
N ARG A 135 -25.22 10.30 -0.85
CA ARG A 135 -24.80 11.69 -1.12
C ARG A 135 -25.70 12.71 -0.41
N ARG A 136 -27.03 12.52 -0.42
CA ARG A 136 -27.96 13.40 0.30
C ARG A 136 -27.76 13.29 1.80
N ALA A 137 -27.68 12.06 2.32
CA ALA A 137 -27.51 11.78 3.74
C ALA A 137 -26.20 12.34 4.29
N LEU A 138 -25.12 12.37 3.49
CA LEU A 138 -23.82 12.93 3.88
C LEU A 138 -23.94 14.39 4.33
N ARG A 139 -24.75 15.18 3.62
CA ARG A 139 -25.00 16.60 3.97
C ARG A 139 -25.65 16.74 5.34
N GLU A 140 -26.70 15.96 5.59
CA GLU A 140 -27.43 15.99 6.86
C GLU A 140 -26.59 15.45 8.02
N ALA A 141 -25.92 14.31 7.82
CA ALA A 141 -25.15 13.62 8.84
C ALA A 141 -23.94 14.43 9.33
N LEU A 142 -23.32 15.20 8.43
CA LEU A 142 -22.14 16.00 8.73
C LEU A 142 -22.41 17.51 8.71
N GLY A 143 -23.68 17.94 8.59
CA GLY A 143 -24.06 19.35 8.67
C GLY A 143 -23.40 20.25 7.62
N TRP A 144 -23.36 19.79 6.36
CA TRP A 144 -22.91 20.59 5.22
C TRP A 144 -24.08 21.22 4.49
N ASP A 145 -23.95 22.49 4.10
CA ASP A 145 -24.84 23.02 3.07
C ASP A 145 -24.46 22.50 1.66
N GLU A 146 -25.31 22.77 0.65
CA GLU A 146 -25.06 22.29 -0.72
C GLU A 146 -23.80 22.91 -1.34
N ALA A 147 -23.54 24.19 -1.05
CA ALA A 147 -22.42 24.91 -1.64
C ALA A 147 -21.09 24.46 -1.03
N GLU A 148 -21.05 24.19 0.28
CA GLU A 148 -19.89 23.64 0.97
C GLU A 148 -19.56 22.23 0.46
N LEU A 149 -20.56 21.33 0.36
CA LEU A 149 -20.31 20.00 -0.19
C LEU A 149 -19.81 20.05 -1.64
N ALA A 150 -20.39 20.92 -2.47
CA ALA A 150 -19.93 21.11 -3.84
C ALA A 150 -18.49 21.64 -3.91
N GLN A 151 -18.07 22.49 -2.97
CA GLN A 151 -16.68 22.93 -2.87
C GLN A 151 -15.73 21.80 -2.49
N VAL A 152 -16.11 20.94 -1.54
CA VAL A 152 -15.32 19.75 -1.19
C VAL A 152 -15.20 18.82 -2.40
N GLU A 153 -16.29 18.54 -3.11
CA GLU A 153 -16.26 17.72 -4.32
C GLU A 153 -15.34 18.29 -5.40
N ALA A 154 -15.44 19.59 -5.67
CA ALA A 154 -14.59 20.26 -6.66
C ALA A 154 -13.12 20.27 -6.24
N ALA A 155 -12.83 20.41 -4.94
CA ALA A 155 -11.46 20.32 -4.42
C ALA A 155 -10.84 18.94 -4.67
N MET A 156 -11.65 17.87 -4.75
CA MET A 156 -11.19 16.51 -4.99
C MET A 156 -10.98 16.16 -6.48
N ASP A 157 -11.31 17.06 -7.42
CA ASP A 157 -11.19 16.77 -8.85
C ASP A 157 -9.76 16.39 -9.26
N HIS A 158 -8.75 17.03 -8.66
CA HIS A 158 -7.35 16.71 -8.91
C HIS A 158 -7.00 15.26 -8.52
N MET A 159 -7.49 14.78 -7.37
CA MET A 159 -7.24 13.41 -6.89
C MET A 159 -7.81 12.35 -7.83
N THR A 160 -8.98 12.63 -8.43
CA THR A 160 -9.66 11.68 -9.32
C THR A 160 -9.40 11.94 -10.81
N SER A 161 -8.53 12.88 -11.15
CA SER A 161 -8.25 13.23 -12.54
C SER A 161 -7.57 12.07 -13.30
N ASN A 162 -6.69 11.32 -12.63
CA ASN A 162 -6.03 10.14 -13.19
C ASN A 162 -7.04 9.06 -13.58
N LEU A 163 -8.07 8.84 -12.75
CA LEU A 163 -9.15 7.90 -13.03
C LEU A 163 -9.85 8.21 -14.38
N ALA A 164 -10.18 9.47 -14.63
CA ALA A 164 -10.83 9.86 -15.88
C ALA A 164 -9.92 9.67 -17.10
N VAL A 165 -8.60 9.83 -16.95
CA VAL A 165 -7.62 9.53 -18.01
C VAL A 165 -7.57 8.02 -18.27
N LYS A 166 -7.43 7.21 -17.23
CA LYS A 166 -7.41 5.74 -17.33
C LYS A 166 -8.65 5.19 -18.02
N HIS A 167 -9.84 5.63 -17.61
CA HIS A 167 -11.11 5.26 -18.25
C HIS A 167 -11.15 5.56 -19.74
N ARG A 168 -10.65 6.73 -20.15
CA ARG A 168 -10.64 7.11 -21.56
C ARG A 168 -9.65 6.26 -22.36
N ILE A 169 -8.48 5.98 -21.80
CA ILE A 169 -7.47 5.11 -22.43
C ILE A 169 -8.03 3.68 -22.60
N THR A 170 -8.56 3.06 -21.55
CA THR A 170 -9.08 1.68 -21.61
C THR A 170 -10.31 1.57 -22.50
N LYS A 171 -11.22 2.56 -22.48
CA LYS A 171 -12.35 2.62 -23.44
C LYS A 171 -11.88 2.78 -24.89
N ALA A 172 -10.83 3.57 -25.14
CA ALA A 172 -10.26 3.72 -26.47
C ALA A 172 -9.65 2.41 -26.98
N ILE A 173 -8.89 1.70 -26.14
CA ILE A 173 -8.35 0.37 -26.45
C ILE A 173 -9.49 -0.62 -26.71
N ALA A 174 -10.50 -0.67 -25.84
CA ALA A 174 -11.67 -1.54 -26.03
C ALA A 174 -12.40 -1.27 -27.34
N SER A 175 -12.56 0.01 -27.71
CA SER A 175 -13.20 0.42 -28.96
C SER A 175 -12.39 0.01 -30.19
N GLN A 176 -11.05 0.14 -30.14
CA GLN A 176 -10.16 -0.31 -31.21
C GLN A 176 -10.21 -1.83 -31.39
N LEU A 177 -10.26 -2.59 -30.29
CA LEU A 177 -10.43 -4.04 -30.33
C LEU A 177 -11.81 -4.43 -30.88
N ALA A 178 -12.89 -3.77 -30.42
CA ALA A 178 -14.24 -4.00 -30.93
C ALA A 178 -14.35 -3.74 -32.45
N ALA A 179 -13.71 -2.69 -32.96
CA ALA A 179 -13.65 -2.39 -34.39
C ALA A 179 -12.94 -3.49 -35.21
N LYS A 180 -12.05 -4.26 -34.58
CA LYS A 180 -11.36 -5.43 -35.15
C LYS A 180 -12.13 -6.76 -34.94
N GLY A 181 -13.38 -6.70 -34.47
CA GLY A 181 -14.18 -7.90 -34.17
C GLY A 181 -14.04 -8.41 -32.73
N GLY A 182 -13.58 -7.57 -31.81
CA GLY A 182 -13.39 -7.88 -30.39
C GLY A 182 -11.96 -8.26 -30.03
N ALA A 183 -11.77 -8.74 -28.79
CA ALA A 183 -10.49 -9.25 -28.29
C ALA A 183 -10.16 -10.65 -28.84
N SER A 184 -10.07 -10.75 -30.17
CA SER A 184 -9.63 -11.99 -30.81
C SER A 184 -8.16 -12.28 -30.48
N PRO A 185 -7.71 -13.55 -30.54
CA PRO A 185 -6.33 -13.89 -30.23
C PRO A 185 -5.29 -13.13 -31.08
N ALA A 186 -5.64 -12.78 -32.33
CA ALA A 186 -4.79 -11.95 -33.18
C ALA A 186 -4.72 -10.50 -32.69
N ALA A 187 -5.85 -9.93 -32.27
CA ALA A 187 -5.90 -8.57 -31.76
C ALA A 187 -5.15 -8.42 -30.42
N CYS A 188 -5.18 -9.44 -29.55
CA CYS A 188 -4.39 -9.48 -28.32
C CYS A 188 -2.87 -9.50 -28.61
N ALA A 189 -2.43 -10.34 -29.57
CA ALA A 189 -1.04 -10.38 -30.01
C ALA A 189 -0.59 -9.03 -30.63
N GLU A 190 -1.43 -8.41 -31.45
CA GLU A 190 -1.16 -7.08 -32.01
C GLU A 190 -1.04 -6.00 -30.92
N LEU A 191 -1.91 -6.01 -29.90
CA LEU A 191 -1.83 -5.09 -28.78
C LEU A 191 -0.54 -5.28 -27.98
N MET A 192 -0.17 -6.54 -27.71
CA MET A 192 1.10 -6.88 -27.05
C MET A 192 2.29 -6.33 -27.85
N SER A 193 2.32 -6.52 -29.17
CA SER A 193 3.37 -5.97 -30.04
C SER A 193 3.36 -4.44 -30.07
N ALA A 194 2.18 -3.81 -29.98
CA ALA A 194 2.08 -2.36 -29.96
C ALA A 194 2.56 -1.73 -28.63
N ILE A 195 2.54 -2.48 -27.53
CA ILE A 195 3.01 -1.99 -26.22
C ILE A 195 4.49 -2.33 -25.97
N TYR A 196 4.90 -3.56 -26.30
CA TYR A 196 6.24 -4.08 -25.98
C TYR A 196 7.17 -4.20 -27.19
N GLY A 197 6.80 -3.59 -28.31
CA GLY A 197 7.56 -3.60 -29.56
C GLY A 197 7.28 -4.83 -30.44
N PRO A 198 7.89 -4.89 -31.64
CA PRO A 198 7.55 -5.83 -32.70
C PRO A 198 8.10 -7.26 -32.44
N LEU A 199 7.76 -7.83 -31.30
CA LEU A 199 8.03 -9.22 -30.94
C LEU A 199 7.11 -10.17 -31.75
N PRO A 200 7.56 -11.39 -32.07
CA PRO A 200 6.86 -12.31 -32.97
C PRO A 200 5.72 -13.08 -32.27
N TRP A 201 4.81 -12.35 -31.63
CA TRP A 201 3.62 -12.92 -31.00
C TRP A 201 2.65 -13.46 -32.07
N ARG A 202 2.16 -14.68 -31.86
CA ARG A 202 1.17 -15.33 -32.71
C ARG A 202 -0.21 -15.30 -32.03
N PRO A 203 -1.31 -15.43 -32.80
CA PRO A 203 -2.63 -15.57 -32.22
C PRO A 203 -2.69 -16.73 -31.22
N GLY A 204 -3.08 -16.44 -29.97
CA GLY A 204 -3.18 -17.41 -28.89
C GLY A 204 -1.99 -17.46 -27.92
N ASP A 205 -0.94 -16.68 -28.18
CA ASP A 205 0.21 -16.55 -27.27
C ASP A 205 -0.09 -15.69 -26.04
N VAL A 206 -1.01 -14.73 -26.22
CA VAL A 206 -1.35 -13.70 -25.24
C VAL A 206 -2.86 -13.70 -25.04
N ASP A 207 -3.27 -13.92 -23.80
CA ASP A 207 -4.61 -13.66 -23.32
C ASP A 207 -4.68 -12.21 -22.76
N LEU A 208 -5.87 -11.62 -22.73
CA LEU A 208 -6.08 -10.23 -22.28
C LEU A 208 -7.18 -10.18 -21.20
N LEU A 209 -6.82 -9.60 -20.06
CA LEU A 209 -7.77 -9.15 -19.05
C LEU A 209 -7.64 -7.63 -18.94
N MET A 210 -8.73 -6.90 -19.15
CA MET A 210 -8.72 -5.44 -19.09
C MET A 210 -9.93 -4.95 -18.29
N THR A 211 -9.63 -4.06 -17.36
CA THR A 211 -10.60 -3.41 -16.49
C THR A 211 -10.69 -1.93 -16.87
N SER A 212 -11.52 -1.16 -16.17
CA SER A 212 -11.62 0.29 -16.39
C SER A 212 -10.29 1.01 -16.12
N THR A 213 -9.41 0.46 -15.27
CA THR A 213 -8.17 1.10 -14.80
C THR A 213 -6.88 0.29 -14.96
N ALA A 214 -6.96 -1.01 -15.28
CA ALA A 214 -5.80 -1.90 -15.44
C ALA A 214 -5.87 -2.78 -16.71
N ILE A 215 -4.70 -3.20 -17.21
CA ILE A 215 -4.52 -4.04 -18.39
C ILE A 215 -3.53 -5.15 -18.04
N PHE A 216 -3.96 -6.40 -18.07
CA PHE A 216 -3.11 -7.57 -17.87
C PHE A 216 -2.94 -8.33 -19.19
N LEU A 217 -1.70 -8.40 -19.65
CA LEU A 217 -1.28 -9.17 -20.81
C LEU A 217 -0.77 -10.52 -20.29
N CYS A 218 -1.56 -11.56 -20.52
CA CYS A 218 -1.43 -12.84 -19.84
C CYS A 218 -0.74 -13.86 -20.74
N LEU A 219 0.43 -14.33 -20.33
CA LEU A 219 1.25 -15.28 -21.10
C LEU A 219 1.09 -16.70 -20.55
N ARG A 220 0.87 -17.67 -21.43
CA ARG A 220 0.99 -19.09 -21.06
C ARG A 220 2.46 -19.48 -21.10
N ALA A 221 3.21 -19.16 -20.06
CA ALA A 221 4.65 -19.37 -20.00
C ALA A 221 5.05 -20.33 -18.87
N SER A 222 6.15 -21.04 -19.07
CA SER A 222 6.74 -21.91 -18.06
C SER A 222 7.09 -21.12 -16.79
N ALA A 223 7.09 -21.81 -15.64
CA ALA A 223 7.50 -21.22 -14.37
C ALA A 223 8.95 -20.67 -14.42
N PRO A 224 9.29 -19.67 -13.59
CA PRO A 224 10.64 -19.10 -13.55
C PRO A 224 11.71 -20.15 -13.21
N PRO A 225 12.92 -20.06 -13.79
CA PRO A 225 14.04 -20.94 -13.46
C PRO A 225 14.49 -20.70 -12.00
N GLY A 226 13.95 -21.51 -11.09
CA GLY A 226 14.14 -21.39 -9.64
C GLY A 226 13.04 -22.09 -8.84
N ALA A 227 11.82 -22.12 -9.38
CA ALA A 227 10.72 -22.91 -8.81
C ALA A 227 10.84 -24.41 -9.13
N ALA A 228 11.59 -24.77 -10.17
CA ALA A 228 11.66 -26.14 -10.69
C ALA A 228 13.03 -26.58 -11.20
N GLY A 229 14.15 -26.00 -10.75
CA GLY A 229 15.51 -26.55 -10.96
C GLY A 229 15.98 -26.86 -12.40
N SER A 230 15.20 -26.57 -13.43
CA SER A 230 15.58 -26.76 -14.82
C SER A 230 16.35 -25.53 -15.27
N GLY A 231 17.61 -25.72 -15.68
CA GLY A 231 18.40 -24.66 -16.32
C GLY A 231 17.90 -24.32 -17.74
N GLU A 232 16.62 -24.54 -18.02
CA GLU A 232 15.99 -24.27 -19.31
C GLU A 232 15.53 -22.82 -19.37
N ALA A 233 15.71 -22.19 -20.53
CA ALA A 233 15.20 -20.84 -20.76
C ALA A 233 13.66 -20.84 -20.69
N PRO A 234 13.04 -19.78 -20.14
CA PRO A 234 11.58 -19.72 -20.06
C PRO A 234 10.96 -19.74 -21.47
N ARG A 235 9.84 -20.43 -21.63
CA ARG A 235 9.18 -20.62 -22.92
C ARG A 235 7.67 -20.52 -22.83
N LEU A 236 7.00 -20.29 -23.96
CA LEU A 236 5.56 -20.41 -24.04
C LEU A 236 5.12 -21.87 -24.03
N GLU A 237 4.04 -22.16 -23.31
CA GLU A 237 3.35 -23.45 -23.23
C GLU A 237 2.15 -23.46 -24.18
N VAL A 238 2.42 -23.21 -25.46
CA VAL A 238 1.41 -23.14 -26.52
C VAL A 238 1.66 -24.17 -27.61
N PRO A 239 0.62 -24.67 -28.30
CA PRO A 239 0.80 -25.53 -29.45
C PRO A 239 1.66 -24.86 -30.52
N GLY A 240 2.59 -25.60 -31.13
CA GLY A 240 3.42 -25.05 -32.21
C GLY A 240 4.69 -24.32 -31.77
N TRP A 241 5.04 -24.32 -30.46
CA TRP A 241 6.22 -23.62 -29.95
C TRP A 241 7.55 -24.19 -30.50
N ASP A 242 7.71 -25.52 -30.49
CA ASP A 242 8.94 -26.18 -30.93
C ASP A 242 9.11 -26.14 -32.47
N GLU A 243 8.05 -25.82 -33.20
CA GLU A 243 8.04 -25.62 -34.65
C GLU A 243 8.36 -24.17 -35.07
N ARG A 244 8.45 -23.22 -34.12
CA ARG A 244 8.82 -21.83 -34.44
C ARG A 244 10.28 -21.71 -34.89
N PRO A 245 10.61 -20.72 -35.74
CA PRO A 245 12.00 -20.35 -35.98
C PRO A 245 12.75 -20.10 -34.67
N GLU A 246 14.03 -20.49 -34.63
CA GLU A 246 14.86 -20.35 -33.43
C GLU A 246 14.98 -18.89 -32.97
N GLU A 247 15.04 -17.96 -33.92
CA GLU A 247 15.09 -16.52 -33.64
C GLU A 247 13.83 -16.03 -32.91
N GLU A 248 12.64 -16.48 -33.34
CA GLU A 248 11.38 -16.13 -32.68
C GLU A 248 11.32 -16.66 -31.25
N ARG A 249 11.70 -17.94 -31.05
CA ARG A 249 11.76 -18.54 -29.72
C ARG A 249 12.70 -17.78 -28.82
N ARG A 250 13.91 -17.47 -29.29
CA ARG A 250 14.93 -16.75 -28.52
C ARG A 250 14.45 -15.35 -28.13
N ALA A 251 13.79 -14.62 -29.03
CA ALA A 251 13.26 -13.29 -28.76
C ALA A 251 12.17 -13.32 -27.67
N ILE A 252 11.23 -14.28 -27.76
CA ILE A 252 10.16 -14.45 -26.76
C ILE A 252 10.72 -14.92 -25.42
N SER A 253 11.61 -15.93 -25.41
CA SER A 253 12.26 -16.40 -24.18
C SER A 253 13.05 -15.29 -23.49
N ALA A 254 13.77 -14.45 -24.25
CA ALA A 254 14.46 -13.30 -23.70
C ALA A 254 13.49 -12.25 -23.12
N PHE A 255 12.33 -12.04 -23.75
CA PHE A 255 11.30 -11.16 -23.20
C PHE A 255 10.73 -11.70 -21.88
N ILE A 256 10.38 -12.99 -21.81
CA ILE A 256 9.86 -13.61 -20.58
C ILE A 256 10.91 -13.56 -19.47
N ALA A 257 12.17 -13.89 -19.79
CA ALA A 257 13.27 -13.78 -18.84
C ALA A 257 13.44 -12.35 -18.31
N ARG A 258 13.31 -11.32 -19.15
CA ARG A 258 13.32 -9.92 -18.69
C ARG A 258 12.15 -9.60 -17.74
N CYS A 259 10.97 -10.17 -18.00
CA CYS A 259 9.83 -10.01 -17.10
C CYS A 259 10.13 -10.64 -15.73
N ASP A 260 10.72 -11.84 -15.72
CA ASP A 260 11.09 -12.57 -14.49
C ASP A 260 12.24 -11.90 -13.72
N ASP A 261 13.24 -11.35 -14.42
CA ASP A 261 14.40 -10.68 -13.82
C ASP A 261 14.07 -9.29 -13.27
N THR A 262 12.89 -8.74 -13.59
CA THR A 262 12.54 -7.39 -13.16
C THR A 262 12.25 -7.37 -11.66
N ASN A 263 13.12 -6.69 -10.91
CA ASN A 263 12.96 -6.51 -9.48
C ASN A 263 11.76 -5.60 -9.15
N THR A 264 10.65 -6.21 -8.72
CA THR A 264 9.45 -5.50 -8.26
C THR A 264 9.72 -4.61 -7.04
N ALA A 265 10.73 -4.90 -6.22
CA ALA A 265 11.10 -4.03 -5.09
C ALA A 265 11.75 -2.70 -5.53
N ALA A 266 12.15 -2.60 -6.80
CA ALA A 266 12.73 -1.40 -7.41
C ALA A 266 11.77 -0.69 -8.39
N THR A 267 10.55 -1.20 -8.60
CA THR A 267 9.61 -0.55 -9.52
C THR A 267 9.03 0.71 -8.88
N ALA A 268 9.37 1.87 -9.45
CA ALA A 268 8.80 3.18 -9.11
C ALA A 268 7.38 3.38 -9.70
N ARG A 269 6.69 2.29 -10.04
CA ARG A 269 5.39 2.29 -10.71
C ARG A 269 4.43 1.52 -9.83
N PHE A 270 3.28 2.12 -9.59
CA PHE A 270 2.25 1.56 -8.76
C PHE A 270 0.90 1.88 -9.43
N PRO A 271 -0.04 0.93 -9.49
CA PRO A 271 0.00 -0.43 -8.96
C PRO A 271 0.75 -1.42 -9.86
N ALA A 272 1.03 -1.06 -11.12
CA ALA A 272 1.64 -1.98 -12.06
C ALA A 272 3.10 -2.32 -11.69
N PHE A 273 3.37 -3.61 -11.57
CA PHE A 273 4.70 -4.17 -11.32
C PHE A 273 5.25 -4.90 -12.57
N GLY A 274 6.52 -5.30 -12.49
CA GLY A 274 7.20 -6.05 -13.55
C GLY A 274 7.79 -5.16 -14.64
N TYR A 275 8.15 -5.76 -15.78
CA TYR A 275 8.84 -5.09 -16.89
C TYR A 275 7.89 -4.19 -17.70
N PHE A 276 8.32 -2.95 -17.98
CA PHE A 276 7.64 -2.07 -18.93
C PHE A 276 8.63 -1.07 -19.50
N ASP A 277 8.67 -0.96 -20.82
CA ASP A 277 9.60 -0.13 -21.58
C ASP A 277 8.81 0.93 -22.36
N ARG A 278 8.90 2.18 -21.89
CA ARG A 278 8.24 3.33 -22.52
C ARG A 278 8.68 3.53 -23.97
N ALA A 279 9.93 3.18 -24.30
CA ALA A 279 10.46 3.36 -25.64
C ALA A 279 9.95 2.29 -26.63
N ALA A 280 9.40 1.19 -26.14
CA ALA A 280 8.88 0.10 -26.96
C ALA A 280 7.44 0.34 -27.47
N ILE A 281 6.71 1.31 -26.88
CA ILE A 281 5.33 1.62 -27.26
C ILE A 281 5.29 2.18 -28.67
N ASP A 282 4.42 1.62 -29.52
CA ASP A 282 4.15 2.11 -30.86
C ASP A 282 3.66 3.58 -30.80
N PRO A 283 4.39 4.53 -31.42
CA PRO A 283 3.99 5.93 -31.45
C PRO A 283 2.60 6.16 -32.08
N ALA A 284 2.15 5.28 -32.98
CA ALA A 284 0.81 5.36 -33.57
C ALA A 284 -0.28 5.00 -32.55
N LEU A 285 -0.06 3.94 -31.75
CA LEU A 285 -0.95 3.60 -30.65
C LEU A 285 -1.03 4.75 -29.65
N ALA A 286 0.12 5.26 -29.20
CA ALA A 286 0.18 6.33 -28.20
C ALA A 286 -0.54 7.61 -28.67
N ARG A 287 -0.36 8.02 -29.94
CA ARG A 287 -1.08 9.17 -30.53
C ARG A 287 -2.59 8.93 -30.62
N SER A 288 -3.01 7.76 -31.10
CA SER A 288 -4.43 7.41 -31.21
C SER A 288 -5.13 7.45 -29.84
N LEU A 289 -4.48 6.92 -28.81
CA LEU A 289 -4.98 6.97 -27.43
C LEU A 289 -4.98 8.39 -26.87
N ALA A 290 -3.96 9.20 -27.17
CA ALA A 290 -3.87 10.59 -26.76
C ALA A 290 -5.01 11.44 -27.32
N ASP A 291 -5.31 11.26 -28.61
CA ASP A 291 -6.43 11.94 -29.28
C ASP A 291 -7.76 11.51 -28.66
N ALA A 292 -7.97 10.21 -28.45
CA ALA A 292 -9.20 9.67 -27.86
C ALA A 292 -9.40 10.10 -26.40
N ALA A 293 -8.31 10.17 -25.62
CA ALA A 293 -8.35 10.62 -24.23
C ALA A 293 -8.25 12.14 -24.06
N SER A 294 -8.01 12.89 -25.15
CA SER A 294 -7.80 14.35 -25.13
C SER A 294 -6.73 14.78 -24.12
N VAL A 295 -5.59 14.09 -24.14
CA VAL A 295 -4.40 14.39 -23.29
C VAL A 295 -3.13 14.29 -24.14
N PRO A 296 -1.99 14.86 -23.70
CA PRO A 296 -0.71 14.70 -24.40
C PRO A 296 -0.25 13.23 -24.49
N THR A 297 0.46 12.86 -25.56
CA THR A 297 1.05 11.52 -25.73
C THR A 297 1.93 11.10 -24.56
N GLU A 298 2.70 12.02 -23.99
CA GLU A 298 3.53 11.78 -22.80
C GLU A 298 2.68 11.29 -21.61
N VAL A 299 1.51 11.90 -21.39
CA VAL A 299 0.58 11.51 -20.33
C VAL A 299 0.07 10.08 -20.59
N VAL A 300 -0.31 9.75 -21.82
CA VAL A 300 -0.72 8.37 -22.17
C VAL A 300 0.40 7.37 -21.87
N THR A 301 1.62 7.63 -22.29
CA THR A 301 2.77 6.73 -22.07
C THR A 301 3.08 6.56 -20.58
N GLN A 302 2.97 7.64 -19.80
CA GLN A 302 3.14 7.59 -18.35
C GLN A 302 2.01 6.82 -17.68
N THR A 303 0.76 7.08 -18.03
CA THR A 303 -0.39 6.36 -17.49
C THR A 303 -0.32 4.88 -17.85
N LEU A 304 -0.02 4.51 -19.10
CA LEU A 304 0.15 3.10 -19.51
C LEU A 304 1.18 2.35 -18.65
N ALA A 305 2.23 3.04 -18.19
CA ALA A 305 3.24 2.45 -17.32
C ALA A 305 2.70 2.03 -15.94
N THR A 306 1.58 2.59 -15.49
CA THR A 306 0.91 2.23 -14.22
C THR A 306 -0.32 1.35 -14.41
N MET A 307 -0.78 1.12 -15.64
CA MET A 307 -1.94 0.25 -15.93
C MET A 307 -1.55 -1.13 -16.46
N VAL A 308 -0.43 -1.22 -17.20
CA VAL A 308 -0.09 -2.43 -17.95
C VAL A 308 0.82 -3.34 -17.13
N MET A 309 0.37 -4.59 -16.96
CA MET A 309 1.11 -5.66 -16.31
C MET A 309 1.21 -6.87 -17.26
N VAL A 310 2.31 -7.61 -17.15
CA VAL A 310 2.49 -8.90 -17.83
C VAL A 310 2.52 -9.98 -16.76
N LEU A 311 1.57 -10.91 -16.84
CA LEU A 311 1.41 -12.00 -15.88
C LEU A 311 1.44 -13.34 -16.60
N ARG A 312 1.69 -14.43 -15.86
CA ARG A 312 1.40 -15.77 -16.39
C ARG A 312 -0.08 -16.07 -16.25
N THR A 313 -0.69 -16.65 -17.28
CA THR A 313 -2.13 -17.01 -17.26
C THR A 313 -2.55 -17.81 -16.02
N PRO A 314 -1.79 -18.82 -15.53
CA PRO A 314 -2.14 -19.56 -14.32
C PRO A 314 -2.15 -18.72 -13.04
N GLU A 315 -1.46 -17.58 -13.01
CA GLU A 315 -1.31 -16.71 -11.84
C GLU A 315 -2.31 -15.54 -11.87
N VAL A 316 -3.02 -15.31 -12.99
CA VAL A 316 -3.91 -14.15 -13.16
C VAL A 316 -4.93 -14.05 -12.04
N GLU A 317 -5.55 -15.16 -11.64
CA GLU A 317 -6.56 -15.17 -10.58
C GLU A 317 -6.01 -14.74 -9.21
N ASP A 318 -4.71 -14.92 -8.97
CA ASP A 318 -4.01 -14.54 -7.73
C ASP A 318 -3.89 -13.02 -7.65
N TYR A 319 -3.58 -12.39 -8.77
CA TYR A 319 -3.33 -10.95 -8.86
C TYR A 319 -4.59 -10.12 -9.15
N VAL A 320 -5.66 -10.71 -9.70
CA VAL A 320 -6.91 -9.97 -10.00
C VAL A 320 -7.49 -9.32 -8.75
N VAL A 321 -7.56 -10.06 -7.63
CA VAL A 321 -8.16 -9.51 -6.41
C VAL A 321 -7.19 -8.56 -5.71
N HIS A 322 -5.91 -8.94 -5.59
CA HIS A 322 -4.90 -8.11 -4.94
C HIS A 322 -4.63 -6.81 -5.69
N ASP A 323 -4.34 -6.86 -6.98
CA ASP A 323 -3.89 -5.69 -7.73
C ASP A 323 -5.04 -4.94 -8.38
N ALA A 324 -5.93 -5.68 -9.07
CA ALA A 324 -7.01 -5.04 -9.81
C ALA A 324 -8.08 -4.49 -8.85
N TRP A 325 -8.46 -5.26 -7.82
CA TRP A 325 -9.41 -4.81 -6.81
C TRP A 325 -8.75 -4.16 -5.58
N GLY A 326 -7.54 -4.58 -5.20
CA GLY A 326 -6.86 -4.06 -4.01
C GLY A 326 -6.02 -2.82 -4.26
N HIS A 327 -5.22 -2.73 -5.33
CA HIS A 327 -4.31 -1.60 -5.57
C HIS A 327 -4.77 -0.57 -6.61
N ALA A 328 -5.51 -0.95 -7.65
CA ALA A 328 -5.84 -0.02 -8.75
C ALA A 328 -6.61 1.24 -8.29
N TRP A 329 -7.52 1.10 -7.33
CA TRP A 329 -8.22 2.25 -6.76
C TRP A 329 -7.30 3.12 -5.89
N GLN A 330 -6.25 2.56 -5.28
CA GLN A 330 -5.31 3.30 -4.42
C GLN A 330 -4.50 4.33 -5.24
N GLU A 331 -4.30 4.08 -6.53
CA GLU A 331 -3.71 5.04 -7.48
C GLU A 331 -4.77 5.94 -8.13
N ALA A 332 -5.98 5.43 -8.35
CA ALA A 332 -7.02 6.16 -9.07
C ALA A 332 -7.83 7.15 -8.20
N LEU A 333 -7.92 6.88 -6.89
CA LEU A 333 -8.66 7.67 -5.90
C LEU A 333 -7.80 8.22 -4.77
N ALA A 334 -6.54 7.83 -4.73
CA ALA A 334 -5.57 8.21 -3.72
C ALA A 334 -4.20 8.45 -4.38
N GLU A 335 -3.24 8.91 -3.60
CA GLU A 335 -1.93 9.41 -3.99
C GLU A 335 -0.81 8.40 -3.69
N PHE A 336 -1.13 7.11 -3.50
CA PHE A 336 -0.12 6.07 -3.21
C PHE A 336 0.96 5.97 -4.30
N GLU A 337 0.61 6.25 -5.56
CA GLU A 337 1.56 6.26 -6.70
C GLU A 337 2.79 7.13 -6.41
N TRP A 338 2.58 8.33 -5.86
CA TRP A 338 3.64 9.30 -5.64
C TRP A 338 4.59 8.87 -4.52
N GLU A 339 4.07 8.20 -3.49
CA GLU A 339 4.87 7.64 -2.41
C GLU A 339 5.66 6.41 -2.89
N TYR A 340 5.02 5.53 -3.67
CA TYR A 340 5.69 4.37 -4.29
C TYR A 340 6.80 4.79 -5.25
N ALA A 341 6.64 5.89 -5.98
CA ALA A 341 7.68 6.44 -6.85
C ALA A 341 8.97 6.82 -6.06
N VAL A 342 8.85 7.08 -4.76
CA VAL A 342 9.97 7.41 -3.86
C VAL A 342 10.51 6.18 -3.14
N LEU A 343 9.79 5.07 -3.10
CA LEU A 343 10.18 3.85 -2.38
C LEU A 343 11.59 3.32 -2.75
N PRO A 344 12.00 3.26 -4.04
CA PRO A 344 13.36 2.85 -4.40
C PRO A 344 14.46 3.75 -3.81
N ARG A 345 14.11 4.99 -3.43
CA ARG A 345 15.04 5.98 -2.90
C ARG A 345 15.34 5.80 -1.41
N LEU A 346 14.62 4.91 -0.71
CA LEU A 346 14.84 4.66 0.73
C LEU A 346 16.27 4.24 1.07
N GLU A 347 16.99 3.63 0.12
CA GLU A 347 18.38 3.20 0.27
C GLU A 347 19.40 4.24 -0.25
N GLU A 348 18.93 5.35 -0.86
CA GLU A 348 19.82 6.40 -1.36
C GLU A 348 20.63 7.01 -0.22
N PRO A 349 21.92 7.32 -0.46
CA PRO A 349 22.78 8.01 0.49
C PRO A 349 22.12 9.28 1.05
N LEU A 350 22.50 9.66 2.28
CA LEU A 350 22.00 10.89 2.92
C LEU A 350 22.35 12.11 2.06
N ALA A 351 21.31 12.78 1.55
CA ALA A 351 21.46 13.95 0.68
C ALA A 351 21.88 15.18 1.48
N LEU A 352 22.64 16.09 0.85
CA LEU A 352 23.08 17.35 1.47
C LEU A 352 21.90 18.21 1.94
N ASP A 353 20.85 18.20 1.15
CA ASP A 353 19.60 18.92 1.33
C ASP A 353 18.45 17.92 1.49
N THR A 354 17.37 18.32 2.16
CA THR A 354 16.25 17.44 2.46
C THR A 354 15.45 17.11 1.19
N VAL A 355 15.27 15.81 0.87
CA VAL A 355 14.69 15.37 -0.43
C VAL A 355 13.48 14.43 -0.35
N PHE A 356 13.09 13.99 0.85
CA PHE A 356 11.93 13.10 1.02
C PHE A 356 10.63 13.86 1.23
N PRO A 357 9.49 13.38 0.69
CA PRO A 357 8.18 13.95 0.97
C PRO A 357 7.91 14.07 2.47
N GLY A 358 7.33 15.20 2.89
CA GLY A 358 6.99 15.47 4.29
C GLY A 358 8.18 15.78 5.22
N ALA A 359 9.42 15.76 4.73
CA ALA A 359 10.57 16.09 5.55
C ALA A 359 10.61 17.60 5.85
N VAL A 360 10.32 17.96 7.11
CA VAL A 360 10.40 19.35 7.61
C VAL A 360 11.62 19.47 8.50
N GLY A 361 12.72 19.98 7.95
CA GLY A 361 13.95 20.11 8.70
C GLY A 361 15.15 20.52 7.83
N PRO A 362 16.27 20.86 8.46
CA PRO A 362 17.47 21.20 7.74
C PRO A 362 18.12 19.95 7.11
N GLY A 363 18.80 20.10 5.98
CA GLY A 363 19.59 19.02 5.40
C GLY A 363 20.86 18.71 6.20
N ILE A 364 21.50 17.56 5.91
CA ILE A 364 22.71 17.13 6.64
C ILE A 364 23.85 18.14 6.53
N ALA A 365 23.91 18.91 5.44
CA ALA A 365 24.93 19.94 5.26
C ALA A 365 24.92 21.00 6.38
N SER A 366 23.76 21.26 6.98
CA SER A 366 23.63 22.20 8.11
C SER A 366 24.37 21.76 9.37
N ALA A 367 24.71 20.47 9.49
CA ALA A 367 25.48 19.93 10.60
C ALA A 367 26.98 20.21 10.50
N PHE A 368 27.47 20.72 9.37
CA PHE A 368 28.88 21.00 9.15
C PHE A 368 29.09 22.50 9.07
N VAL A 369 29.79 23.07 10.06
CA VAL A 369 29.93 24.52 10.21
C VAL A 369 31.40 24.93 10.20
N GLU A 370 31.68 26.10 9.63
CA GLU A 370 33.02 26.69 9.68
C GLU A 370 33.26 27.36 11.04
N ARG A 371 34.33 26.95 11.72
CA ARG A 371 34.83 27.59 12.95
C ARG A 371 36.36 27.69 12.89
N GLY A 372 36.86 28.92 12.92
CA GLY A 372 38.30 29.18 12.86
C GLY A 372 39.00 28.64 11.60
N GLY A 373 38.34 28.68 10.44
CA GLY A 373 38.88 28.17 9.17
C GLY A 373 38.93 26.64 9.05
N ARG A 374 38.25 25.93 9.95
CA ARG A 374 38.09 24.47 9.93
C ARG A 374 36.62 24.10 9.95
N THR A 375 36.29 22.95 9.37
CA THR A 375 34.96 22.34 9.52
C THR A 375 34.85 21.65 10.86
N GLU A 376 33.77 21.93 11.58
CA GLU A 376 33.36 21.26 12.81
C GLU A 376 31.93 20.71 12.66
N LEU A 377 31.61 19.70 13.47
CA LEU A 377 30.27 19.10 13.55
C LEU A 377 29.41 19.85 14.58
N ASP A 378 28.26 20.36 14.14
CA ASP A 378 27.15 20.75 15.01
C ASP A 378 26.25 19.53 15.27
N GLU A 379 26.47 18.89 16.41
CA GLU A 379 25.70 17.69 16.79
C GLU A 379 24.19 17.96 16.95
N ALA A 380 23.79 19.16 17.36
CA ALA A 380 22.38 19.48 17.56
C ALA A 380 21.67 19.63 16.21
N ALA A 381 22.33 20.26 15.24
CA ALA A 381 21.85 20.30 13.86
C ALA A 381 21.80 18.89 13.24
N LEU A 382 22.81 18.05 13.49
CA LEU A 382 22.83 16.67 13.01
C LEU A 382 21.64 15.86 13.56
N ARG A 383 21.33 15.97 14.86
CA ARG A 383 20.18 15.29 15.47
C ARG A 383 18.86 15.74 14.84
N ARG A 384 18.66 17.05 14.67
CA ARG A 384 17.44 17.58 14.03
C ARG A 384 17.28 17.11 12.58
N PHE A 385 18.37 17.09 11.81
CA PHE A 385 18.38 16.51 10.46
C PHE A 385 17.96 15.03 10.52
N ALA A 386 18.59 14.24 11.38
CA ALA A 386 18.39 12.81 11.45
C ALA A 386 16.95 12.45 11.84
N GLU A 387 16.37 13.14 12.81
CA GLU A 387 14.97 12.95 13.18
C GLU A 387 14.02 13.29 12.02
N ALA A 388 14.27 14.39 11.31
CA ALA A 388 13.44 14.81 10.17
C ALA A 388 13.54 13.82 8.99
N ASP A 389 14.75 13.38 8.65
CA ASP A 389 15.00 12.44 7.54
C ASP A 389 14.44 11.04 7.87
N VAL A 390 14.65 10.52 9.07
CA VAL A 390 14.08 9.22 9.49
C VAL A 390 12.55 9.25 9.46
N ARG A 391 11.92 10.32 9.94
CA ARG A 391 10.44 10.46 9.88
C ARG A 391 9.92 10.44 8.46
N ALA A 392 10.60 11.12 7.54
CA ALA A 392 10.20 11.18 6.15
C ALA A 392 10.41 9.84 5.42
N ARG A 393 11.51 9.12 5.68
CA ARG A 393 11.71 7.77 5.15
C ARG A 393 10.68 6.78 5.70
N LEU A 394 10.36 6.88 6.99
CA LEU A 394 9.35 6.04 7.61
C LEU A 394 7.95 6.31 7.06
N GLN A 395 7.62 7.56 6.71
CA GLN A 395 6.38 7.89 5.99
C GLN A 395 6.25 7.09 4.69
N VAL A 396 7.24 7.22 3.81
CA VAL A 396 7.28 6.54 2.50
C VAL A 396 7.15 5.03 2.69
N ALA A 397 7.84 4.48 3.68
CA ALA A 397 7.79 3.05 3.93
C ALA A 397 6.49 2.55 4.58
N ALA A 398 5.85 3.38 5.42
CA ALA A 398 4.53 3.10 5.95
C ALA A 398 3.47 3.10 4.84
N SER A 399 3.62 3.93 3.80
CA SER A 399 2.75 3.91 2.61
C SER A 399 2.71 2.51 1.97
N ASN A 400 3.86 1.86 1.82
CA ASN A 400 3.91 0.49 1.29
C ASN A 400 3.17 -0.49 2.21
N GLY A 401 3.42 -0.43 3.52
CA GLY A 401 2.74 -1.30 4.48
C GLY A 401 1.22 -1.12 4.50
N ILE A 402 0.74 0.12 4.35
CA ILE A 402 -0.70 0.42 4.26
C ILE A 402 -1.27 -0.08 2.94
N ALA A 403 -0.62 0.19 1.81
CA ALA A 403 -1.10 -0.24 0.50
C ALA A 403 -1.29 -1.76 0.40
N GLU A 404 -0.30 -2.54 0.85
CA GLU A 404 -0.40 -4.01 0.92
C GLU A 404 -1.49 -4.45 1.90
N MET A 405 -1.58 -3.83 3.09
CA MET A 405 -2.64 -4.13 4.05
C MET A 405 -4.04 -3.92 3.45
N LEU A 406 -4.25 -2.85 2.69
CA LEU A 406 -5.52 -2.55 2.05
C LEU A 406 -5.85 -3.57 0.93
N ALA A 407 -4.84 -4.02 0.18
CA ALA A 407 -5.01 -5.04 -0.85
C ALA A 407 -5.30 -6.43 -0.25
N ASP A 408 -4.55 -6.84 0.78
CA ASP A 408 -4.80 -8.05 1.57
C ASP A 408 -6.21 -8.05 2.17
N PHE A 409 -6.69 -6.89 2.64
CA PHE A 409 -8.02 -6.78 3.20
C PHE A 409 -9.12 -7.00 2.14
N MET A 410 -8.87 -6.57 0.89
CA MET A 410 -9.76 -6.83 -0.25
C MET A 410 -9.79 -8.31 -0.64
N GLU A 411 -8.65 -8.99 -0.62
CA GLU A 411 -8.62 -10.44 -0.78
C GLU A 411 -9.42 -11.16 0.30
N SER A 412 -9.26 -10.74 1.54
CA SER A 412 -10.03 -11.31 2.65
C SER A 412 -11.52 -11.03 2.49
N LYS A 413 -11.92 -9.81 2.10
CA LYS A 413 -13.32 -9.52 1.75
C LYS A 413 -13.84 -10.53 0.73
N TYR A 414 -13.10 -10.76 -0.35
CA TYR A 414 -13.48 -11.72 -1.38
C TYR A 414 -13.59 -13.15 -0.83
N ALA A 415 -12.57 -13.62 -0.12
CA ALA A 415 -12.53 -14.98 0.42
C ALA A 415 -13.65 -15.27 1.44
N TRP A 416 -14.06 -14.27 2.22
CA TRP A 416 -15.19 -14.39 3.15
C TRP A 416 -16.55 -14.48 2.42
N HIS A 417 -16.74 -13.74 1.33
CA HIS A 417 -17.98 -13.76 0.54
C HIS A 417 -18.05 -14.91 -0.47
N ARG A 418 -16.89 -15.45 -0.88
CA ARG A 418 -16.75 -16.53 -1.86
C ARG A 418 -15.90 -17.68 -1.29
N PRO A 419 -16.30 -18.30 -0.17
CA PRO A 419 -15.47 -19.32 0.51
C PRO A 419 -15.24 -20.59 -0.33
N SER A 420 -16.03 -20.82 -1.37
CA SER A 420 -15.84 -21.92 -2.33
C SER A 420 -14.75 -21.65 -3.36
N LEU A 421 -14.35 -20.38 -3.56
CA LEU A 421 -13.30 -19.98 -4.47
C LEU A 421 -12.05 -19.69 -3.64
N LYS A 422 -11.15 -20.67 -3.59
CA LYS A 422 -9.89 -20.53 -2.86
C LYS A 422 -8.93 -19.71 -3.72
N LEU A 423 -8.66 -18.48 -3.32
CA LEU A 423 -7.51 -17.73 -3.84
C LEU A 423 -6.23 -18.42 -3.38
N PRO A 424 -5.23 -18.61 -4.26
CA PRO A 424 -3.88 -18.92 -3.84
C PRO A 424 -3.36 -17.82 -2.92
N ASP A 425 -2.74 -18.21 -1.79
CA ASP A 425 -2.30 -17.26 -0.78
C ASP A 425 -0.91 -17.66 -0.26
N ALA A 426 0.02 -16.72 -0.33
CA ALA A 426 1.35 -16.88 0.24
C ALA A 426 1.32 -16.90 1.78
N SER A 427 0.30 -16.29 2.39
CA SER A 427 0.14 -16.27 3.84
C SER A 427 -0.28 -17.62 4.42
N LEU A 428 0.20 -17.86 5.64
CA LEU A 428 -0.17 -18.97 6.51
C LEU A 428 -1.30 -18.59 7.48
N LEU A 429 -1.77 -17.34 7.40
CA LEU A 429 -2.95 -16.81 8.09
C LEU A 429 -4.08 -16.58 7.07
N PRO A 430 -4.63 -17.65 6.47
CA PRO A 430 -5.62 -17.49 5.41
C PRO A 430 -6.89 -16.83 5.95
N ILE A 431 -7.44 -15.91 5.16
CA ILE A 431 -8.78 -15.34 5.39
C ILE A 431 -8.80 -14.46 6.67
N THR A 432 -7.83 -13.57 6.77
CA THR A 432 -7.63 -12.66 7.90
C THR A 432 -7.59 -11.21 7.44
N GLY A 433 -8.06 -10.29 8.27
CA GLY A 433 -8.16 -8.86 7.90
C GLY A 433 -6.81 -8.24 7.55
N LEU A 434 -5.71 -8.83 7.99
CA LEU A 434 -4.35 -8.50 7.59
C LEU A 434 -3.46 -9.75 7.70
N LYS A 435 -2.68 -10.03 6.66
CA LYS A 435 -1.71 -11.14 6.61
C LYS A 435 -0.45 -10.81 7.43
N LEU A 436 -0.60 -10.77 8.75
CA LEU A 436 0.45 -10.32 9.68
C LEU A 436 1.78 -11.08 9.53
N ASP A 437 1.76 -12.34 9.10
CA ASP A 437 2.96 -13.14 8.83
C ASP A 437 3.79 -12.62 7.65
N LEU A 438 3.15 -12.01 6.65
CA LEU A 438 3.81 -11.31 5.55
C LEU A 438 4.14 -9.86 5.92
N THR A 439 3.17 -9.14 6.50
CA THR A 439 3.31 -7.72 6.87
C THR A 439 4.50 -7.45 7.78
N VAL A 440 4.76 -8.35 8.73
CA VAL A 440 5.93 -8.24 9.62
C VAL A 440 7.23 -8.31 8.84
N GLY A 441 7.34 -9.27 7.92
CA GLY A 441 8.50 -9.40 7.04
C GLY A 441 8.69 -8.15 6.18
N ASP A 442 7.60 -7.55 5.71
CA ASP A 442 7.62 -6.34 4.89
C ASP A 442 8.14 -5.15 5.68
N VAL A 443 7.64 -4.92 6.90
CA VAL A 443 8.12 -3.86 7.80
C VAL A 443 9.62 -4.02 8.06
N ARG A 444 10.09 -5.24 8.36
CA ARG A 444 11.52 -5.50 8.57
C ARG A 444 12.37 -5.20 7.34
N ARG A 445 11.88 -5.59 6.15
CA ARG A 445 12.56 -5.23 4.88
C ARG A 445 12.65 -3.72 4.74
N GLN A 446 11.57 -2.97 4.99
CA GLN A 446 11.63 -1.52 4.89
C GLN A 446 12.56 -0.89 5.95
N VAL A 447 12.60 -1.42 7.18
CA VAL A 447 13.56 -0.99 8.23
C VAL A 447 15.00 -1.15 7.76
N ALA A 448 15.32 -2.29 7.15
CA ALA A 448 16.64 -2.54 6.60
C ALA A 448 16.99 -1.52 5.50
N ARG A 449 16.03 -1.18 4.62
CA ARG A 449 16.22 -0.23 3.52
C ARG A 449 16.48 1.19 4.02
N TRP A 450 15.62 1.74 4.86
CA TRP A 450 15.79 3.13 5.32
C TRP A 450 16.95 3.31 6.31
N SER A 451 17.39 2.24 6.97
CA SER A 451 18.55 2.28 7.88
C SER A 451 19.89 2.11 7.16
N ALA A 452 19.88 1.57 5.92
CA ALA A 452 21.10 1.31 5.15
C ALA A 452 21.99 2.56 4.95
N PRO A 453 21.47 3.76 4.62
CA PRO A 453 22.31 4.95 4.46
C PRO A 453 23.05 5.36 5.75
N TYR A 454 22.40 5.19 6.90
CA TYR A 454 22.95 5.51 8.21
C TYR A 454 24.05 4.52 8.61
N ARG A 455 23.79 3.23 8.40
CA ARG A 455 24.79 2.17 8.60
C ARG A 455 25.99 2.37 7.68
N ALA A 456 25.74 2.67 6.40
CA ALA A 456 26.80 2.93 5.43
C ALA A 456 27.66 4.12 5.86
N LEU A 457 27.07 5.22 6.31
CA LEU A 457 27.87 6.36 6.79
C LEU A 457 28.73 5.98 8.01
N ALA A 458 28.23 5.13 8.92
CA ALA A 458 28.97 4.70 10.10
C ALA A 458 30.08 3.68 9.79
N GLU A 459 29.87 2.76 8.85
CA GLU A 459 30.71 1.58 8.65
C GLU A 459 31.54 1.66 7.35
N ASP A 460 30.98 2.19 6.25
CA ASP A 460 31.61 2.24 4.92
C ASP A 460 32.45 3.51 4.70
N ALA A 461 33.76 3.33 4.52
CA ALA A 461 34.68 4.42 4.20
C ALA A 461 34.37 5.09 2.84
N GLY A 462 33.82 4.34 1.88
CA GLY A 462 33.38 4.88 0.59
C GLY A 462 32.19 5.81 0.73
N ALA A 463 31.20 5.47 1.56
CA ALA A 463 30.09 6.35 1.88
C ALA A 463 30.54 7.66 2.54
N ARG A 464 31.47 7.58 3.49
CA ARG A 464 32.05 8.78 4.13
C ARG A 464 32.84 9.64 3.14
N ALA A 465 33.64 9.03 2.27
CA ALA A 465 34.37 9.75 1.22
C ALA A 465 33.41 10.50 0.28
N ARG A 466 32.31 9.87 -0.16
CA ARG A 466 31.29 10.53 -1.00
C ARG A 466 30.68 11.76 -0.31
N LEU A 467 30.39 11.68 0.99
CA LEU A 467 29.85 12.81 1.75
C LEU A 467 30.89 13.93 1.90
N VAL A 468 32.16 13.59 2.17
CA VAL A 468 33.28 14.56 2.18
C VAL A 468 33.39 15.29 0.84
N ASP A 469 33.38 14.55 -0.27
CA ASP A 469 33.47 15.13 -1.62
C ASP A 469 32.29 16.08 -1.88
N ALA A 470 31.07 15.68 -1.51
CA ALA A 470 29.87 16.48 -1.65
C ALA A 470 29.85 17.74 -0.78
N LEU A 471 30.43 17.69 0.43
CA LEU A 471 30.53 18.83 1.36
C LEU A 471 31.69 19.77 1.05
N SER A 472 32.75 19.29 0.41
CA SER A 472 33.98 20.06 0.14
C SER A 472 33.77 21.42 -0.56
N PRO A 473 32.75 21.62 -1.42
CA PRO A 473 32.47 22.94 -2.01
C PRO A 473 31.76 23.91 -1.05
N ARG A 474 31.21 23.42 0.08
CA ARG A 474 30.36 24.19 1.00
C ARG A 474 31.05 24.56 2.31
N VAL A 475 32.10 23.84 2.71
CA VAL A 475 32.81 24.04 3.99
C VAL A 475 34.32 23.81 3.86
N PRO A 476 35.17 24.34 4.77
CA PRO A 476 36.62 24.16 4.69
C PRO A 476 37.07 22.69 4.69
N ALA A 477 38.02 22.33 3.82
CA ALA A 477 38.56 20.96 3.77
C ALA A 477 39.26 20.54 5.09
N ALA A 478 39.85 21.48 5.82
CA ALA A 478 40.50 21.22 7.09
C ALA A 478 39.46 20.80 8.16
N GLY A 479 39.57 19.58 8.70
CA GLY A 479 38.65 19.06 9.72
C GLY A 479 37.39 18.37 9.17
N LEU A 480 37.16 18.43 7.85
CA LEU A 480 35.94 17.90 7.23
C LEU A 480 35.84 16.37 7.37
N LYS A 481 36.93 15.65 7.12
CA LYS A 481 36.93 14.19 7.22
C LYS A 481 36.63 13.73 8.65
N GLU A 482 37.27 14.35 9.63
CA GLU A 482 37.06 14.06 11.05
C GLU A 482 35.61 14.37 11.47
N ALA A 483 35.04 15.49 10.99
CA ALA A 483 33.65 15.84 11.26
C ALA A 483 32.67 14.82 10.64
N VAL A 484 32.94 14.33 9.42
CA VAL A 484 32.11 13.30 8.76
C VAL A 484 32.22 11.95 9.47
N ASP A 485 33.42 11.54 9.87
CA ASP A 485 33.64 10.32 10.67
C ASP A 485 32.88 10.41 12.01
N GLN A 486 32.95 11.56 12.69
CA GLN A 486 32.20 11.82 13.93
C GLN A 486 30.69 11.79 13.69
N ALA A 487 30.20 12.36 12.59
CA ALA A 487 28.78 12.37 12.24
C ALA A 487 28.23 10.94 12.06
N GLY A 488 28.94 10.10 11.29
CA GLY A 488 28.54 8.70 11.08
C GLY A 488 28.48 7.91 12.40
N ALA A 489 29.50 8.05 13.25
CA ALA A 489 29.53 7.39 14.55
C ALA A 489 28.42 7.87 15.50
N LEU A 490 28.17 9.19 15.52
CA LEU A 490 27.12 9.79 16.33
C LEU A 490 25.74 9.29 15.90
N LEU A 491 25.40 9.41 14.61
CA LEU A 491 24.11 8.98 14.07
C LEU A 491 23.81 7.51 14.38
N TRP A 492 24.78 6.62 14.16
CA TRP A 492 24.58 5.20 14.43
C TRP A 492 24.38 4.92 15.91
N ARG A 493 25.18 5.55 16.79
CA ARG A 493 25.02 5.39 18.23
C ARG A 493 23.64 5.78 18.73
N GLU A 494 23.11 6.90 18.24
CA GLU A 494 21.81 7.43 18.67
C GLU A 494 20.64 6.63 18.05
N LEU A 495 20.74 6.21 16.78
CA LEU A 495 19.63 5.64 16.04
C LEU A 495 19.64 4.11 15.93
N ALA A 496 20.73 3.42 16.27
CA ALA A 496 20.82 1.96 16.12
C ALA A 496 19.69 1.22 16.85
N THR A 497 19.22 1.74 17.99
CA THR A 497 18.07 1.16 18.71
C THR A 497 16.76 1.37 17.95
N ALA A 498 16.56 2.55 17.34
CA ALA A 498 15.38 2.81 16.50
C ALA A 498 15.35 1.90 15.25
N PHE A 499 16.53 1.52 14.73
CA PHE A 499 16.70 0.63 13.58
C PHE A 499 16.69 -0.87 13.93
N ASP A 500 16.53 -1.22 15.20
CA ASP A 500 16.42 -2.63 15.61
C ASP A 500 15.15 -3.25 15.01
N ASP A 501 15.34 -4.21 14.11
CA ASP A 501 14.27 -4.92 13.41
C ASP A 501 13.78 -6.17 14.17
N THR A 502 14.37 -6.47 15.34
CA THR A 502 13.92 -7.60 16.17
C THR A 502 12.57 -7.31 16.81
N LEU A 503 11.68 -8.29 16.79
CA LEU A 503 10.35 -8.17 17.39
C LEU A 503 10.32 -8.61 18.85
N ARG A 504 11.05 -9.69 19.17
CA ARG A 504 11.11 -10.25 20.53
C ARG A 504 11.39 -9.14 21.55
N PRO A 505 10.64 -9.07 22.66
CA PRO A 505 10.87 -8.09 23.70
C PRO A 505 12.30 -8.18 24.24
N VAL A 506 13.01 -7.06 24.25
CA VAL A 506 14.31 -6.93 24.91
C VAL A 506 14.13 -5.99 26.09
N ALA A 507 14.53 -6.40 27.28
CA ALA A 507 14.40 -5.56 28.47
C ALA A 507 15.19 -4.26 28.32
N ALA A 508 14.56 -3.11 28.60
CA ALA A 508 15.23 -1.83 28.62
C ALA A 508 15.93 -1.57 29.97
N LYS A 509 17.03 -0.82 29.95
CA LYS A 509 17.69 -0.34 31.17
C LYS A 509 16.74 0.66 31.86
N GLY A 510 16.24 0.31 33.04
CA GLY A 510 15.27 1.15 33.78
C GLY A 510 13.83 0.64 33.76
N GLY A 511 13.57 -0.52 33.14
CA GLY A 511 12.25 -1.14 33.09
C GLY A 511 11.55 -0.93 31.75
N GLY A 512 10.55 -1.77 31.47
CA GLY A 512 9.89 -1.81 30.16
C GLY A 512 10.68 -2.59 29.10
N ILE A 513 10.32 -2.36 27.85
CA ILE A 513 10.86 -3.05 26.67
C ILE A 513 11.60 -2.02 25.82
N ARG A 514 12.74 -2.39 25.25
CA ARG A 514 13.46 -1.56 24.29
C ARG A 514 12.58 -1.30 23.06
N ALA A 515 12.34 -0.03 22.76
CA ALA A 515 11.56 0.37 21.60
C ALA A 515 12.40 0.33 20.31
N SER A 516 11.73 0.15 19.19
CA SER A 516 12.28 0.41 17.85
C SER A 516 11.15 0.82 16.91
N ALA A 517 11.50 1.41 15.77
CA ALA A 517 10.52 1.77 14.75
C ALA A 517 9.77 0.52 14.25
N CYS A 518 10.49 -0.59 14.04
CA CYS A 518 9.91 -1.88 13.65
C CYS A 518 8.81 -2.33 14.64
N ARG A 519 9.14 -2.41 15.93
CA ARG A 519 8.17 -2.83 16.96
C ARG A 519 6.94 -1.93 16.99
N ARG A 520 7.13 -0.60 16.95
CA ARG A 520 6.02 0.36 16.96
C ARG A 520 5.10 0.18 15.74
N MET A 521 5.68 0.06 14.55
CA MET A 521 4.91 -0.12 13.32
C MET A 521 4.12 -1.43 13.31
N VAL A 522 4.76 -2.54 13.70
CA VAL A 522 4.06 -3.83 13.75
C VAL A 522 2.96 -3.83 14.81
N LEU A 523 3.17 -3.21 15.96
CA LEU A 523 2.14 -3.06 16.98
C LEU A 523 0.95 -2.23 16.48
N GLN A 524 1.21 -1.12 15.80
CA GLN A 524 0.18 -0.30 15.17
C GLN A 524 -0.64 -1.10 14.15
N LEU A 525 0.03 -1.82 13.24
CA LEU A 525 -0.62 -2.63 12.22
C LEU A 525 -1.41 -3.80 12.83
N ALA A 526 -0.95 -4.38 13.93
CA ALA A 526 -1.68 -5.40 14.66
C ALA A 526 -2.98 -4.84 15.28
N GLN A 527 -2.97 -3.61 15.81
CA GLN A 527 -4.19 -2.96 16.31
C GLN A 527 -5.18 -2.67 15.18
N VAL A 528 -4.68 -2.19 14.03
CA VAL A 528 -5.51 -2.01 12.84
C VAL A 528 -6.12 -3.34 12.38
N ALA A 529 -5.31 -4.42 12.33
CA ALA A 529 -5.78 -5.75 11.98
C ALA A 529 -6.98 -6.19 12.84
N ALA A 530 -6.98 -5.91 14.14
CA ALA A 530 -8.10 -6.23 15.02
C ALA A 530 -9.40 -5.51 14.61
N VAL A 531 -9.32 -4.24 14.18
CA VAL A 531 -10.47 -3.48 13.68
C VAL A 531 -10.96 -4.04 12.34
N LEU A 532 -10.03 -4.34 11.42
CA LEU A 532 -10.31 -4.95 10.13
C LEU A 532 -11.05 -6.29 10.28
N GLU A 533 -10.56 -7.15 11.17
CA GLU A 533 -11.13 -8.47 11.48
C GLU A 533 -12.56 -8.37 12.01
N ARG A 534 -12.81 -7.45 12.95
CA ARG A 534 -14.17 -7.22 13.46
C ARG A 534 -15.10 -6.73 12.37
N THR A 535 -14.62 -5.87 11.48
CA THR A 535 -15.44 -5.33 10.39
C THR A 535 -15.77 -6.42 9.37
N LEU A 536 -14.81 -7.26 8.97
CA LEU A 536 -15.08 -8.42 8.11
C LEU A 536 -16.07 -9.37 8.75
N ALA A 537 -15.85 -9.76 10.00
CA ALA A 537 -16.74 -10.66 10.73
C ALA A 537 -18.16 -10.10 10.82
N ALA A 538 -18.31 -8.79 11.04
CA ALA A 538 -19.61 -8.13 11.09
C ALA A 538 -20.28 -8.01 9.71
N SER A 539 -19.52 -7.68 8.65
CA SER A 539 -20.02 -7.59 7.28
C SER A 539 -20.54 -8.93 6.75
N CYS A 540 -19.93 -10.03 7.21
CA CYS A 540 -20.17 -11.40 6.77
C CYS A 540 -20.91 -12.26 7.80
N ALA A 541 -21.57 -11.66 8.80
CA ALA A 541 -22.19 -12.38 9.93
C ALA A 541 -23.26 -13.43 9.53
N ASP A 542 -23.72 -13.39 8.28
CA ASP A 542 -24.68 -14.35 7.69
C ASP A 542 -23.99 -15.48 6.88
N GLY A 543 -22.67 -15.53 6.87
CA GLY A 543 -21.87 -16.55 6.19
C GLY A 543 -21.80 -17.87 6.97
N PRO A 544 -21.55 -19.02 6.28
CA PRO A 544 -21.58 -20.37 6.86
C PRO A 544 -20.58 -20.61 8.01
N ARG A 545 -19.64 -19.69 8.25
CA ARG A 545 -18.62 -19.76 9.31
C ARG A 545 -19.03 -19.13 10.64
N SER A 546 -20.05 -18.27 10.69
CA SER A 546 -20.30 -17.47 11.90
C SER A 546 -20.96 -18.28 13.03
N GLY A 547 -21.46 -19.49 12.77
CA GLY A 547 -22.29 -20.24 13.72
C GLY A 547 -23.56 -19.49 14.16
N SER A 548 -23.78 -18.28 13.62
CA SER A 548 -24.86 -17.38 13.96
C SER A 548 -26.08 -17.77 13.15
N ARG A 549 -27.25 -17.80 13.82
CA ARG A 549 -28.55 -18.10 13.20
C ARG A 549 -29.11 -16.97 12.33
N ARG A 550 -28.33 -15.92 12.02
CA ARG A 550 -28.82 -14.86 11.14
C ARG A 550 -28.79 -15.40 9.70
N GLY A 551 -29.96 -15.43 9.07
CA GLY A 551 -30.11 -15.80 7.67
C GLY A 551 -29.42 -14.77 6.75
N PRO A 552 -29.26 -15.06 5.46
CA PRO A 552 -28.60 -14.16 4.51
C PRO A 552 -29.18 -12.76 4.57
N ARG A 553 -28.30 -11.76 4.60
CA ARG A 553 -28.64 -10.34 4.53
C ARG A 553 -29.58 -10.09 3.35
N THR A 554 -30.78 -9.59 3.66
CA THR A 554 -31.76 -9.23 2.63
C THR A 554 -31.57 -7.80 2.12
N GLU A 555 -30.83 -6.97 2.86
CA GLU A 555 -30.56 -5.58 2.49
C GLU A 555 -29.17 -5.41 1.86
N PRO A 556 -29.02 -4.48 0.90
CA PRO A 556 -27.71 -4.11 0.36
C PRO A 556 -26.74 -3.64 1.44
N ALA A 557 -25.44 -3.96 1.27
CA ALA A 557 -24.40 -3.63 2.26
C ALA A 557 -24.36 -2.12 2.60
N TRP A 558 -24.47 -1.26 1.57
CA TRP A 558 -24.43 0.20 1.69
C TRP A 558 -25.47 0.80 2.65
N ARG A 559 -26.56 0.10 2.98
CA ARG A 559 -27.55 0.56 3.97
C ARG A 559 -27.01 0.62 5.40
N ASP A 560 -25.92 -0.08 5.68
CA ASP A 560 -25.20 0.02 6.94
C ASP A 560 -23.73 0.39 6.66
N PRO A 561 -23.40 1.69 6.54
CA PRO A 561 -22.05 2.16 6.21
C PRO A 561 -20.96 1.59 7.13
N ALA A 562 -21.27 1.31 8.40
CA ALA A 562 -20.32 0.73 9.36
C ALA A 562 -19.93 -0.73 9.00
N LEU A 563 -20.73 -1.40 8.17
CA LEU A 563 -20.48 -2.75 7.67
C LEU A 563 -19.92 -2.76 6.24
N CYS A 564 -19.68 -1.59 5.64
CA CYS A 564 -19.13 -1.46 4.30
C CYS A 564 -17.61 -1.52 4.36
N VAL A 565 -17.05 -2.62 3.88
CA VAL A 565 -15.60 -2.84 3.77
C VAL A 565 -14.98 -1.83 2.80
N ASP A 566 -15.64 -1.54 1.68
CA ASP A 566 -15.15 -0.57 0.69
C ASP A 566 -15.03 0.84 1.28
N LEU A 567 -16.01 1.25 2.08
CA LEU A 567 -15.97 2.56 2.77
C LEU A 567 -14.87 2.59 3.84
N LEU A 568 -14.68 1.51 4.60
CA LEU A 568 -13.61 1.43 5.59
C LEU A 568 -12.24 1.60 4.93
N LEU A 569 -11.99 0.89 3.83
CA LEU A 569 -10.73 0.96 3.07
C LEU A 569 -10.42 2.39 2.60
N VAL A 570 -11.40 3.03 1.95
CA VAL A 570 -11.26 4.39 1.45
C VAL A 570 -11.07 5.38 2.60
N THR A 571 -11.73 5.15 3.75
CA THR A 571 -11.54 5.94 4.98
C THR A 571 -10.11 5.83 5.49
N ILE A 572 -9.53 4.61 5.55
CA ILE A 572 -8.15 4.40 6.00
C ILE A 572 -7.18 5.15 5.10
N ALA A 573 -7.29 4.96 3.78
CA ALA A 573 -6.46 5.64 2.81
C ALA A 573 -6.56 7.16 2.97
N ARG A 574 -7.78 7.71 2.98
CA ARG A 574 -7.97 9.16 3.03
C ARG A 574 -7.51 9.79 4.33
N PHE A 575 -7.82 9.16 5.47
CA PHE A 575 -7.33 9.62 6.77
C PHE A 575 -5.80 9.62 6.81
N TYR A 576 -5.16 8.55 6.32
CA TYR A 576 -3.71 8.48 6.24
C TYR A 576 -3.12 9.64 5.43
N GLU A 577 -3.65 9.93 4.24
CA GLU A 577 -3.10 10.94 3.33
C GLU A 577 -3.14 12.37 3.85
N HIS A 578 -4.15 12.71 4.64
CA HIS A 578 -4.29 14.07 5.16
C HIS A 578 -3.07 14.52 5.97
N GLU A 579 -2.51 13.64 6.81
CA GLU A 579 -1.26 13.89 7.56
C GLU A 579 -0.46 12.58 7.75
N ARG A 580 0.13 12.05 6.67
CA ARG A 580 0.76 10.71 6.61
C ARG A 580 1.67 10.36 7.78
N GLN A 581 2.59 11.26 8.16
CA GLN A 581 3.54 11.02 9.25
C GLN A 581 2.87 10.81 10.61
N ARG A 582 1.72 11.47 10.80
CA ARG A 582 0.99 11.47 12.06
C ARG A 582 -0.08 10.40 12.06
N ASN A 583 -0.90 10.35 11.02
CA ASN A 583 -2.15 9.59 10.99
C ASN A 583 -1.93 8.07 10.87
N PHE A 584 -0.79 7.61 10.34
CA PHE A 584 -0.43 6.19 10.38
C PHE A 584 -0.51 5.59 11.80
N TRP A 585 -0.04 6.35 12.78
CA TRP A 585 0.00 5.96 14.19
C TRP A 585 -1.35 6.08 14.91
N HIS A 586 -2.38 6.48 14.16
CA HIS A 586 -3.69 6.74 14.71
C HIS A 586 -4.83 6.00 13.99
N LEU A 587 -4.47 5.05 13.11
CA LEU A 587 -5.41 4.32 12.29
C LEU A 587 -6.39 3.50 13.16
N ASP A 588 -5.92 2.80 14.19
CA ASP A 588 -6.82 1.98 15.01
C ASP A 588 -7.82 2.82 15.83
N GLN A 589 -7.39 3.96 16.39
CA GLN A 589 -8.27 4.82 17.19
C GLN A 589 -9.33 5.50 16.32
N VAL A 590 -8.97 5.98 15.13
CA VAL A 590 -9.96 6.61 14.24
C VAL A 590 -10.97 5.59 13.71
N LEU A 591 -10.54 4.36 13.41
CA LEU A 591 -11.42 3.32 12.87
C LEU A 591 -12.33 2.70 13.93
N SER A 592 -11.86 2.58 15.17
CA SER A 592 -12.64 2.03 16.28
C SER A 592 -13.66 3.01 16.87
N THR A 593 -13.41 4.31 16.77
CA THR A 593 -14.24 5.36 17.37
C THR A 593 -14.89 6.25 16.32
N GLY A 594 -14.10 7.17 15.72
CA GLY A 594 -14.63 8.21 14.85
C GLY A 594 -15.38 7.66 13.63
N PHE A 595 -14.85 6.64 12.98
CA PHE A 595 -15.48 5.98 11.84
C PHE A 595 -16.86 5.39 12.19
N VAL A 596 -16.96 4.68 13.31
CA VAL A 596 -18.20 4.04 13.77
C VAL A 596 -19.26 5.10 14.10
N GLU A 597 -18.87 6.16 14.81
CA GLU A 597 -19.77 7.28 15.12
C GLU A 597 -20.30 7.96 13.85
N ALA A 598 -19.41 8.24 12.90
CA ALA A 598 -19.77 8.92 11.65
C ALA A 598 -20.68 8.05 10.77
N CYS A 599 -20.39 6.75 10.67
CA CYS A 599 -21.26 5.79 9.98
C CYS A 599 -22.64 5.69 10.64
N GLY A 600 -22.72 5.75 11.97
CA GLY A 600 -23.99 5.79 12.70
C GLY A 600 -24.83 7.02 12.34
N ARG A 601 -24.20 8.20 12.24
CA ARG A 601 -24.87 9.44 11.79
C ARG A 601 -25.32 9.34 10.34
N LEU A 602 -24.45 8.82 9.45
CA LEU A 602 -24.77 8.65 8.04
C LEU A 602 -25.97 7.72 7.84
N ARG A 603 -25.98 6.57 8.52
CA ARG A 603 -27.10 5.63 8.51
C ARG A 603 -28.42 6.28 8.94
N ALA A 604 -28.39 7.06 10.02
CA ALA A 604 -29.59 7.75 10.51
C ALA A 604 -30.13 8.76 9.48
N ALA A 605 -29.24 9.51 8.82
CA ALA A 605 -29.62 10.44 7.77
C ALA A 605 -30.15 9.72 6.51
N MET A 606 -29.60 8.57 6.14
CA MET A 606 -30.09 7.78 5.01
C MET A 606 -31.54 7.31 5.22
N ALA A 607 -31.88 6.88 6.44
CA ALA A 607 -33.26 6.49 6.77
C ALA A 607 -34.26 7.66 6.60
N ASN A 608 -33.81 8.89 6.86
CA ASN A 608 -34.64 10.09 6.63
C ASN A 608 -34.75 10.43 5.13
N ALA A 609 -33.66 10.27 4.38
CA ALA A 609 -33.60 10.58 2.94
C ALA A 609 -34.51 9.67 2.08
N GLU A 610 -34.86 8.48 2.57
CA GLU A 610 -35.80 7.55 1.93
C GLU A 610 -37.28 7.90 2.21
N SER A 611 -37.57 8.80 3.14
CA SER A 611 -38.93 9.27 3.41
C SER A 611 -39.35 10.31 2.36
N PRO A 612 -40.49 10.12 1.66
CA PRO A 612 -40.90 10.93 0.52
C PRO A 612 -41.23 12.39 0.84
#